data_AF-A0A3D9UMF8-F1
#
_entry.id   AF-A0A3D9UMF8-F1
#
_cell.length_a   1.000
_cell.length_b   1.000
_cell.length_c   1.000
_cell.angle_alpha   90.00
_cell.angle_beta   90.00
_cell.angle_gamma   90.00
#
_symmetry.space_group_name_H-M   'P 1'
#
loop_
_entity.id
_entity.type
_entity.pdbx_description
1 polymer ?
#
loop_
_entity_poly.entity_id
_entity_poly.type
_entity_poly.pdbx_seq_one_letter_code
_entity_poly.pdbx_strand_id
1 'polypeptide(L)'
;MKSRVLTAMCGVVLAAGASVAVVPEAHAAPEFQCGPNNWIGRLVPENPPGGANFHNACVRHDACYSKGSRTNRLTCDQAFRTRMNNACTAAGKGATCRAIASTYYYAVRGAGRWYYKGSGLNN
;
A
#
# COMPACT_ATOMS: atom_id res chain seq x y z
N MET A 1 35.38 26.02 64.86
CA MET A 1 34.17 26.66 64.29
C MET A 1 33.45 25.62 63.43
N LYS A 2 32.11 25.60 63.49
CA LYS A 2 31.14 24.64 62.90
C LYS A 2 31.43 24.39 61.39
N SER A 3 31.14 23.26 60.73
CA SER A 3 29.90 22.50 60.71
C SER A 3 30.00 21.26 59.79
N ARG A 4 29.45 20.14 60.26
CA ARG A 4 28.47 19.24 59.62
C ARG A 4 28.83 18.45 58.34
N VAL A 5 28.90 17.13 58.55
CA VAL A 5 28.69 16.04 57.59
C VAL A 5 27.32 16.18 56.91
N LEU A 6 27.27 16.06 55.58
CA LEU A 6 26.04 15.81 54.82
C LEU A 6 26.28 14.75 53.73
N THR A 7 25.69 13.58 54.00
CA THR A 7 24.99 12.61 53.15
C THR A 7 25.21 12.55 51.64
N ALA A 8 25.45 11.31 51.20
CA ALA A 8 25.40 10.75 49.85
C ALA A 8 24.20 11.19 49.00
N MET A 9 24.39 11.25 47.67
CA MET A 9 23.41 10.79 46.69
C MET A 9 24.12 10.18 45.48
N CYS A 10 23.78 8.91 45.25
CA CYS A 10 24.19 8.09 44.13
C CYS A 10 23.50 8.61 42.86
N GLY A 11 24.23 9.35 42.02
CA GLY A 11 23.74 9.80 40.73
C GLY A 11 23.92 8.72 39.67
N VAL A 12 23.01 7.75 39.61
CA VAL A 12 22.90 6.85 38.45
C VAL A 12 22.37 7.67 37.28
N VAL A 13 23.28 8.08 36.39
CA VAL A 13 22.90 8.70 35.12
C VAL A 13 22.44 7.58 34.18
N LEU A 14 21.13 7.33 34.14
CA LEU A 14 20.50 6.51 33.11
C LEU A 14 20.45 7.32 31.80
N ALA A 15 21.50 7.19 30.99
CA ALA A 15 21.44 7.62 29.60
C ALA A 15 20.59 6.62 28.80
N ALA A 16 19.32 6.96 28.56
CA ALA A 16 18.47 6.24 27.62
C ALA A 16 18.98 6.50 26.19
N GLY A 17 19.82 5.60 25.69
CA GLY A 17 20.27 5.60 24.30
C GLY A 17 19.11 5.23 23.37
N ALA A 18 18.46 6.23 22.76
CA ALA A 18 17.55 6.01 21.65
C ALA A 18 18.37 5.52 20.45
N SER A 19 18.26 4.22 20.16
CA SER A 19 18.83 3.64 18.95
C SER A 19 17.98 4.11 17.77
N VAL A 20 18.50 5.03 16.97
CA VAL A 20 17.93 5.38 15.67
C VAL A 20 18.17 4.17 14.77
N ALA A 21 17.17 3.31 14.64
CA ALA A 21 17.19 2.27 13.64
C ALA A 21 17.15 2.94 12.26
N VAL A 22 18.31 3.03 11.62
CA VAL A 22 18.42 3.28 10.18
C VAL A 22 17.75 2.10 9.47
N VAL A 23 16.48 2.26 9.12
CA VAL A 23 15.82 1.34 8.20
C VAL A 23 16.52 1.49 6.84
N PRO A 24 17.00 0.41 6.22
CA PRO A 24 17.59 0.51 4.89
C PRO A 24 16.54 1.04 3.92
N GLU A 25 16.97 1.94 3.04
CA GLU A 25 16.17 2.47 1.94
C GLU A 25 15.52 1.28 1.22
N ALA A 26 14.20 1.21 1.27
CA ALA A 26 13.46 0.23 0.51
C ALA A 26 13.74 0.53 -0.96
N HIS A 27 14.63 -0.24 -1.58
CA HIS A 27 14.88 -0.20 -3.01
C HIS A 27 13.54 -0.16 -3.72
N ALA A 28 13.28 0.95 -4.44
CA ALA A 28 12.05 1.15 -5.20
C ALA A 28 11.84 -0.07 -6.09
N ALA A 29 10.83 -0.88 -5.75
CA ALA A 29 10.44 -1.98 -6.59
C ALA A 29 10.17 -1.42 -8.00
N PRO A 30 10.58 -2.10 -9.08
CA PRO A 30 10.38 -1.60 -10.44
C PRO A 30 8.92 -1.18 -10.61
N GLU A 31 8.71 0.06 -11.06
CA GLU A 31 7.48 0.86 -10.94
C GLU A 31 6.28 0.38 -11.81
N PHE A 32 6.26 -0.90 -12.18
CA PHE A 32 5.30 -1.48 -13.10
C PHE A 32 4.82 -2.84 -12.60
N GLN A 33 3.99 -2.86 -11.55
CA GLN A 33 3.42 -4.08 -10.97
C GLN A 33 1.89 -4.12 -11.00
N CYS A 34 1.24 -3.22 -11.74
CA CYS A 34 -0.20 -3.31 -11.93
C CYS A 34 -0.54 -4.25 -13.12
N GLY A 35 -1.07 -5.43 -12.83
CA GLY A 35 -1.57 -6.38 -13.83
C GLY A 35 -0.70 -7.64 -14.01
N PRO A 36 -1.24 -8.70 -14.63
CA PRO A 36 -0.64 -10.02 -14.62
C PRO A 36 0.71 -10.05 -15.35
N ASN A 37 1.74 -10.52 -14.65
CA ASN A 37 3.12 -10.68 -15.15
C ASN A 37 3.81 -9.38 -15.63
N ASN A 38 3.41 -8.21 -15.14
CA ASN A 38 4.04 -6.91 -15.42
C ASN A 38 4.14 -6.48 -16.91
N TRP A 39 3.62 -7.26 -17.87
CA TRP A 39 3.69 -6.92 -19.31
C TRP A 39 2.65 -5.86 -19.71
N ILE A 40 1.45 -5.89 -19.09
CA ILE A 40 0.47 -4.79 -19.15
C ILE A 40 0.82 -3.67 -18.17
N GLY A 41 1.64 -3.94 -17.15
CA GLY A 41 2.00 -2.97 -16.11
C GLY A 41 2.65 -1.70 -16.66
N ARG A 42 3.33 -1.77 -17.82
CA ARG A 42 3.87 -0.59 -18.49
C ARG A 42 2.79 0.35 -19.05
N LEU A 43 1.59 -0.15 -19.31
CA LEU A 43 0.44 0.63 -19.81
C LEU A 43 -0.49 1.11 -18.69
N VAL A 44 -0.36 0.59 -17.46
CA VAL A 44 -1.24 0.91 -16.34
C VAL A 44 -0.41 1.65 -15.27
N PRO A 45 -0.46 2.99 -15.23
CA PRO A 45 0.34 3.77 -14.28
C PRO A 45 0.03 3.45 -12.81
N GLU A 46 1.05 3.20 -11.99
CA GLU A 46 0.85 3.09 -10.53
C GLU A 46 0.66 4.46 -9.87
N ASN A 47 1.21 5.50 -10.50
CA ASN A 47 1.14 6.90 -10.07
C ASN A 47 0.56 7.76 -11.21
N PRO A 48 -0.73 7.58 -11.57
CA PRO A 48 -1.31 8.34 -12.67
C PRO A 48 -1.36 9.84 -12.36
N PRO A 49 -1.18 10.74 -13.34
CA PRO A 49 -1.34 12.18 -13.14
C PRO A 49 -2.68 12.52 -12.48
N GLY A 50 -2.64 13.29 -11.39
CA GLY A 50 -3.84 13.61 -10.58
C GLY A 50 -4.31 12.48 -9.64
N GLY A 51 -3.69 11.30 -9.70
CA GLY A 51 -3.92 10.18 -8.79
C GLY A 51 -2.95 10.14 -7.61
N ALA A 52 -3.06 9.08 -6.81
CA ALA A 52 -2.15 8.73 -5.72
C ALA A 52 -1.30 7.52 -6.12
N ASN A 53 -0.43 7.07 -5.23
CA ASN A 53 0.26 5.80 -5.40
C ASN A 53 -0.72 4.63 -5.19
N PHE A 54 -1.02 3.90 -6.25
CA PHE A 54 -1.94 2.76 -6.26
C PHE A 54 -1.24 1.40 -6.21
N HIS A 55 0.09 1.36 -6.08
CA HIS A 55 0.88 0.13 -6.06
C HIS A 55 0.33 -0.94 -5.10
N ASN A 56 0.07 -0.58 -3.84
CA ASN A 56 -0.47 -1.55 -2.86
C ASN A 56 -1.86 -2.09 -3.24
N ALA A 57 -2.68 -1.26 -3.90
CA ALA A 57 -3.99 -1.69 -4.38
C ALA A 57 -3.84 -2.69 -5.53
N CYS A 58 -2.92 -2.44 -6.47
CA CYS A 58 -2.59 -3.32 -7.59
C CYS A 58 -2.11 -4.70 -7.11
N VAL A 59 -1.06 -4.74 -6.28
CA VAL A 59 -0.49 -6.00 -5.76
C VAL A 59 -1.54 -6.87 -5.07
N ARG A 60 -2.42 -6.24 -4.28
CA ARG A 60 -3.50 -6.97 -3.59
C ARG A 60 -4.60 -7.45 -4.54
N HIS A 61 -4.87 -6.71 -5.62
CA HIS A 61 -5.83 -7.12 -6.65
C HIS A 61 -5.29 -8.33 -7.43
N ASP A 62 -4.03 -8.27 -7.86
CA ASP A 62 -3.38 -9.37 -8.58
C ASP A 62 -3.28 -10.64 -7.72
N ALA A 63 -2.99 -10.49 -6.42
CA ALA A 63 -3.06 -11.61 -5.48
C ALA A 63 -4.48 -12.20 -5.36
N CYS A 64 -5.51 -11.34 -5.36
CA CYS A 64 -6.91 -11.78 -5.34
C CYS A 64 -7.31 -12.52 -6.62
N TYR A 65 -6.70 -12.18 -7.76
CA TYR A 65 -6.89 -12.83 -9.06
C TYR A 65 -6.09 -14.13 -9.22
N SER A 66 -5.16 -14.43 -8.31
CA SER A 66 -4.20 -15.53 -8.47
C SER A 66 -4.83 -16.93 -8.29
N LYS A 67 -4.13 -17.95 -8.81
CA LYS A 67 -4.47 -19.37 -8.62
C LYS A 67 -4.39 -19.70 -7.12
N GLY A 68 -5.54 -19.92 -6.48
CA GLY A 68 -5.65 -20.22 -5.04
C GLY A 68 -6.63 -19.32 -4.29
N SER A 69 -6.98 -18.16 -4.86
CA SER A 69 -8.06 -17.33 -4.34
C SER A 69 -9.42 -17.97 -4.63
N ARG A 70 -10.30 -18.01 -3.62
CA ARG A 70 -11.72 -18.42 -3.77
C ARG A 70 -12.67 -17.22 -3.87
N THR A 71 -12.12 -16.01 -3.91
CA THR A 71 -12.88 -14.76 -3.90
C THR A 71 -13.44 -14.47 -5.28
N ASN A 72 -14.73 -14.14 -5.36
CA ASN A 72 -15.36 -13.74 -6.62
C ASN A 72 -14.67 -12.52 -7.24
N ARG A 73 -14.58 -12.48 -8.58
CA ARG A 73 -13.93 -11.40 -9.32
C ARG A 73 -14.51 -10.03 -8.95
N LEU A 74 -15.85 -9.91 -8.89
CA LEU A 74 -16.52 -8.68 -8.48
C LEU A 74 -16.05 -8.19 -7.10
N THR A 75 -15.86 -9.10 -6.15
CA THR A 75 -15.39 -8.76 -4.79
C THR A 75 -13.93 -8.30 -4.82
N CYS A 76 -13.07 -8.94 -5.63
CA CYS A 76 -11.71 -8.47 -5.85
C CYS A 76 -11.68 -7.04 -6.43
N ASP A 77 -12.51 -6.78 -7.45
CA ASP A 77 -12.56 -5.48 -8.14
C ASP A 77 -13.10 -4.36 -7.24
N GLN A 78 -14.15 -4.65 -6.45
CA GLN A 78 -14.67 -3.69 -5.46
C GLN A 78 -13.63 -3.36 -4.39
N ALA A 79 -12.93 -4.38 -3.87
CA ALA A 79 -11.88 -4.18 -2.89
C ALA A 79 -10.69 -3.41 -3.47
N PHE A 80 -10.38 -3.58 -4.76
CA PHE A 80 -9.39 -2.80 -5.48
C PHE A 80 -9.76 -1.31 -5.51
N ARG A 81 -11.01 -0.97 -5.92
CA ARG A 81 -11.51 0.41 -5.91
C ARG A 81 -11.44 1.04 -4.52
N THR A 82 -11.87 0.31 -3.49
CA THR A 82 -11.83 0.79 -2.11
C THR A 82 -10.42 1.11 -1.66
N ARG A 83 -9.42 0.27 -1.98
CA ARG A 83 -8.03 0.53 -1.62
C ARG A 83 -7.44 1.74 -2.34
N MET A 84 -7.75 1.93 -3.62
CA MET A 84 -7.34 3.14 -4.34
C MET A 84 -8.00 4.40 -3.75
N ASN A 85 -9.28 4.35 -3.38
CA ASN A 85 -9.94 5.45 -2.69
C ASN A 85 -9.28 5.78 -1.34
N ASN A 86 -8.87 4.75 -0.59
CA ASN A 86 -8.12 4.95 0.65
C ASN A 86 -6.75 5.58 0.40
N ALA A 87 -6.04 5.17 -0.67
CA ALA A 87 -4.79 5.79 -1.09
C ALA A 87 -4.99 7.27 -1.47
N CYS A 88 -6.07 7.61 -2.16
CA CYS A 88 -6.44 8.99 -2.44
C CYS A 88 -6.62 9.80 -1.16
N THR A 89 -7.37 9.27 -0.19
CA THR A 89 -7.60 9.92 1.12
C THR A 89 -6.29 10.09 1.89
N ALA A 90 -5.45 9.06 1.95
CA ALA A 90 -4.15 9.10 2.64
C ALA A 90 -3.19 10.12 2.01
N ALA A 91 -3.25 10.30 0.69
CA ALA A 91 -2.45 11.30 -0.02
C ALA A 91 -3.05 12.72 -0.01
N GLY A 92 -4.16 12.95 0.71
CA GLY A 92 -4.85 14.25 0.72
C GLY A 92 -5.48 14.64 -0.62
N LYS A 93 -5.75 13.69 -1.52
CA LYS A 93 -6.26 13.95 -2.87
C LYS A 93 -7.79 13.83 -2.93
N GLY A 94 -8.38 14.75 -3.70
CA GLY A 94 -9.83 14.91 -3.80
C GLY A 94 -10.50 14.11 -4.92
N ALA A 95 -11.53 14.70 -5.54
CA ALA A 95 -12.41 14.05 -6.50
C ALA A 95 -11.68 13.45 -7.71
N THR A 96 -10.67 14.15 -8.26
CA THR A 96 -9.89 13.68 -9.42
C THR A 96 -9.24 12.32 -9.16
N CYS A 97 -8.64 12.12 -7.99
CA CYS A 97 -8.01 10.85 -7.64
C CYS A 97 -9.05 9.71 -7.55
N ARG A 98 -10.22 9.97 -6.96
CA ARG A 98 -11.31 8.99 -6.87
C ARG A 98 -11.95 8.69 -8.23
N ALA A 99 -11.97 9.66 -9.13
CA ALA A 99 -12.40 9.46 -10.51
C ALA A 99 -11.43 8.52 -11.24
N ILE A 100 -10.12 8.72 -11.09
CA ILE A 100 -9.10 7.81 -11.64
C ILE A 100 -9.25 6.40 -11.03
N ALA A 101 -9.43 6.28 -9.71
CA ALA A 101 -9.70 5.00 -9.05
C ALA A 101 -10.94 4.29 -9.62
N SER A 102 -11.98 5.06 -9.97
CA SER A 102 -13.18 4.53 -10.63
C SER A 102 -12.90 4.06 -12.06
N THR A 103 -12.10 4.80 -12.83
CA THR A 103 -11.64 4.37 -14.16
C THR A 103 -10.90 3.03 -14.08
N TYR A 104 -10.00 2.86 -13.11
CA TYR A 104 -9.26 1.61 -12.92
C TYR A 104 -10.21 0.45 -12.57
N TYR A 105 -11.19 0.70 -11.70
CA TYR A 105 -12.25 -0.26 -11.41
C TYR A 105 -13.00 -0.69 -12.67
N TYR A 106 -13.51 0.25 -13.47
CA TYR A 106 -14.27 -0.10 -14.68
C TYR A 106 -13.41 -0.82 -15.73
N ALA A 107 -12.12 -0.49 -15.82
CA ALA A 107 -11.17 -1.22 -16.67
C ALA A 107 -11.06 -2.70 -16.27
N VAL A 108 -10.85 -3.00 -14.98
CA VAL A 108 -10.80 -4.40 -14.51
C VAL A 108 -12.17 -5.09 -14.59
N ARG A 109 -13.27 -4.36 -14.45
CA ARG A 109 -14.62 -4.92 -14.68
C ARG A 109 -14.81 -5.37 -16.13
N GLY A 110 -14.37 -4.56 -17.11
CA GLY A 110 -14.52 -4.85 -18.53
C GLY A 110 -13.57 -5.93 -19.06
N ALA A 111 -12.29 -5.86 -18.70
CA ALA A 111 -11.25 -6.73 -19.27
C ALA A 111 -10.75 -7.84 -18.32
N GLY A 112 -10.96 -7.69 -17.01
CA GLY A 112 -10.35 -8.55 -16.00
C GLY A 112 -10.76 -10.02 -16.05
N ARG A 113 -11.91 -10.36 -16.66
CA ARG A 113 -12.36 -11.75 -16.77
C ARG A 113 -11.34 -12.68 -17.42
N TRP A 114 -10.55 -12.15 -18.36
CA TRP A 114 -9.55 -12.89 -19.12
C TRP A 114 -8.28 -13.20 -18.31
N TYR A 115 -8.10 -12.47 -17.21
CA TYR A 115 -6.91 -12.54 -16.37
C TYR A 115 -7.20 -13.15 -14.99
N TYR A 116 -8.47 -13.38 -14.67
CA TYR A 116 -8.90 -13.98 -13.42
C TYR A 116 -8.56 -15.48 -13.40
N LYS A 117 -7.68 -15.88 -12.48
CA LYS A 117 -7.18 -17.26 -12.31
C LYS A 117 -7.65 -17.90 -10.99
N GLY A 118 -8.46 -17.20 -10.20
CA GLY A 118 -9.07 -17.71 -8.97
C GLY A 118 -10.18 -18.73 -9.24
N SER A 119 -10.64 -19.40 -8.19
CA SER A 119 -11.69 -20.42 -8.25
C SER A 119 -13.08 -19.93 -7.82
N GLY A 120 -13.20 -18.67 -7.38
CA GLY A 120 -14.50 -18.01 -7.17
C GLY A 120 -15.21 -17.65 -8.48
N LEU A 121 -16.42 -17.09 -8.41
CA LEU A 121 -17.18 -16.68 -9.59
C LEU A 121 -16.43 -15.62 -10.40
N ASN A 122 -16.27 -15.86 -11.70
CA ASN A 122 -15.76 -14.88 -12.66
C ASN A 122 -16.90 -14.00 -13.17
N ASN A 123 -17.45 -13.16 -12.27
CA ASN A 123 -18.61 -12.30 -12.50
C ASN A 123 -18.22 -10.85 -12.76
#